data_AF-A0AAY4BPQ8-F1
#
_entry.id   AF-A0AAY4BPQ8-F1
#
_cell.length_a   1.000
_cell.length_b   1.000
_cell.length_c   1.000
_cell.angle_alpha   90.00
_cell.angle_beta   90.00
_cell.angle_gamma   90.00
#
_symmetry.space_group_name_H-M   'P 1'
#
loop_
_entity.id
_entity.type
_entity.pdbx_description
1 polymer ?
#
loop_
_entity_poly.entity_id
_entity_poly.type
_entity_poly.pdbx_seq_one_letter_code
_entity_poly.pdbx_strand_id
1 'polypeptide(L)'
;MEMVLYICHACVGHVVWLECNQDDESVNVSVTWRREGVLPFEEVPNTEIRGHDLWFLPAKSTHTGVYVCENGEELQNHVDLHVGTGPCPDVDAHSYAVLGTSHAIHCYQKHIFNVDPSAQVTWLKDCMPIQHSEKILRIPSVTEKDRGNYTCLLHFTMNGQNYTAAKTIQLRIDHTDHSRFHSLVGLCVLSGLLAFAVWLCWSYRIDMVLVFRSLCPLVDKQQDDKSYDAYVSYPGDGQNVSKARTFALHVLPDVLEAHYGYRLFIRGRDAQLGEAVFDVVTKTLRKCRSLIIVLDESPMAELEPLDLGGWKVGFERSVGIYEALVCSGLRVIIVQIGKGGGEEVLPPSLRLFTRNHKVLLWKTDIHNNIQTNQCGRFWKELRYEMPTVIKRNTYA
;
A
#
# COMPACT_ATOMS: atom_id res chain seq x y z
N MET A 1 46.29 6.38 14.96
CA MET A 1 46.51 4.94 15.09
C MET A 1 45.52 4.46 16.14
N GLU A 2 44.44 3.81 15.74
CA GLU A 2 43.50 3.22 16.70
C GLU A 2 44.24 2.09 17.43
N MET A 3 44.40 2.22 18.75
CA MET A 3 44.82 1.09 19.58
C MET A 3 43.67 0.09 19.60
N VAL A 4 43.82 -1.03 18.89
CA VAL A 4 42.88 -2.14 19.03
C VAL A 4 43.33 -2.98 20.21
N LEU A 5 42.59 -2.89 21.32
CA LEU A 5 42.77 -3.73 22.50
C LEU A 5 41.89 -4.98 22.35
N TYR A 6 42.52 -6.14 22.19
CA TYR A 6 41.84 -7.42 22.23
C TYR A 6 41.90 -8.00 23.64
N ILE A 7 40.80 -8.57 24.12
CA ILE A 7 40.75 -9.25 25.42
C ILE A 7 40.73 -10.75 25.14
N CYS A 8 41.66 -11.48 25.75
CA CYS A 8 41.76 -12.94 25.65
C CYS A 8 41.61 -13.56 27.04
N HIS A 9 40.71 -14.54 27.19
CA HIS A 9 40.54 -15.26 28.44
C HIS A 9 41.15 -16.65 28.35
N ALA A 10 41.84 -17.05 29.41
CA ALA A 10 42.46 -18.37 29.52
C ALA A 10 42.32 -18.90 30.94
N CYS A 11 42.58 -20.19 31.12
CA CYS A 11 42.64 -20.82 32.42
C CYS A 11 44.02 -21.41 32.70
N VAL A 12 44.41 -21.40 33.98
CA VAL A 12 45.67 -21.99 34.44
C VAL A 12 45.74 -23.47 34.04
N GLY A 13 46.88 -23.88 33.49
CA GLY A 13 47.12 -25.26 33.06
C GLY A 13 46.72 -25.57 31.62
N HIS A 14 45.98 -24.67 30.96
CA HIS A 14 45.68 -24.77 29.53
C HIS A 14 46.64 -23.92 28.70
N VAL A 15 46.77 -24.28 27.43
CA VAL A 15 47.50 -23.54 26.41
C VAL A 15 46.62 -22.42 25.87
N VAL A 16 47.20 -21.25 25.77
CA VAL A 16 46.64 -20.08 25.09
C VAL A 16 47.72 -19.48 24.19
N TRP A 17 47.32 -18.86 23.09
CA TRP A 17 48.19 -18.10 22.21
C TRP A 17 47.58 -16.72 21.97
N LEU A 18 48.45 -15.73 21.79
CA LEU A 18 48.05 -14.39 21.38
C LEU A 18 48.43 -14.23 19.92
N GLU A 19 47.44 -13.91 19.10
CA GLU A 19 47.61 -13.73 17.66
C GLU A 19 48.13 -12.33 17.39
N CYS A 20 49.17 -12.24 16.56
CA CYS A 20 49.58 -10.94 16.02
C CYS A 20 48.92 -10.73 14.66
N ASN A 21 47.90 -9.87 14.62
CA ASN A 21 47.15 -9.58 13.40
C ASN A 21 48.08 -8.94 12.35
N GLN A 22 48.46 -9.71 11.32
CA GLN A 22 49.13 -9.23 10.11
C GLN A 22 48.11 -9.15 8.98
N ASP A 23 48.16 -8.08 8.19
CA ASP A 23 47.53 -8.10 6.87
C ASP A 23 48.25 -9.16 6.01
N ASP A 24 47.45 -10.06 5.43
CA ASP A 24 47.81 -11.32 4.73
C ASP A 24 48.85 -11.16 3.58
N GLU A 25 49.30 -9.93 3.26
CA GLU A 25 50.22 -9.61 2.17
C GLU A 25 51.70 -9.39 2.59
N SER A 26 52.03 -9.38 3.89
CA SER A 26 53.38 -9.00 4.37
C SER A 26 54.27 -10.18 4.81
N VAL A 27 54.74 -10.98 3.85
CA VAL A 27 55.33 -12.32 4.06
C VAL A 27 56.66 -12.38 4.86
N ASN A 28 57.33 -11.28 5.22
CA ASN A 28 58.70 -11.35 5.78
C ASN A 28 59.04 -10.36 6.93
N VAL A 29 58.07 -9.99 7.78
CA VAL A 29 58.38 -9.09 8.91
C VAL A 29 58.63 -9.88 10.21
N SER A 30 59.76 -9.60 10.86
CA SER A 30 60.08 -10.15 12.17
C SER A 30 59.21 -9.49 13.24
N VAL A 31 58.44 -10.32 13.96
CA VAL A 31 57.54 -9.88 15.03
C VAL A 31 58.24 -9.96 16.38
N THR A 32 58.08 -8.94 17.21
CA THR A 32 58.56 -8.96 18.60
C THR A 32 57.41 -8.73 19.57
N TRP A 33 57.31 -9.57 20.59
CA TRP A 33 56.31 -9.45 21.65
C TRP A 33 56.91 -8.83 22.90
N ARG A 34 56.22 -7.87 23.52
CA ARG A 34 56.62 -7.25 24.79
C ARG A 34 55.45 -7.26 25.78
N ARG A 35 55.73 -7.52 27.05
CA ARG A 35 54.75 -7.30 28.13
C ARG A 35 54.83 -5.85 28.60
N GLU A 36 53.68 -5.17 28.66
CA GLU A 36 53.62 -3.77 29.10
C GLU A 36 54.01 -3.64 30.58
N GLY A 37 54.85 -2.66 30.90
CA GLY A 37 55.25 -2.33 32.28
C GLY A 37 56.46 -3.08 32.86
N VAL A 38 57.12 -3.98 32.11
CA VAL A 38 58.33 -4.69 32.57
C VAL A 38 59.56 -4.22 31.75
N LEU A 39 60.53 -3.60 32.43
CA LEU A 39 61.85 -3.25 31.88
C LEU A 39 62.95 -3.69 32.86
N PRO A 40 64.03 -4.34 32.38
CA PRO A 40 64.32 -4.77 31.01
C PRO A 40 63.46 -5.99 30.58
N PHE A 41 63.58 -6.40 29.31
CA PHE A 41 62.89 -7.55 28.71
C PHE A 41 63.12 -8.82 29.53
N GLU A 42 62.21 -9.15 30.42
CA GLU A 42 62.26 -10.38 31.20
C GLU A 42 61.57 -11.46 30.37
N GLU A 43 62.32 -12.51 29.99
CA GLU A 43 61.74 -13.67 29.33
C GLU A 43 60.66 -14.26 30.24
N VAL A 44 59.41 -14.22 29.78
CA VAL A 44 58.30 -14.76 30.55
C VAL A 44 58.44 -16.30 30.54
N PRO A 45 58.56 -16.96 31.69
CA PRO A 45 58.80 -18.39 31.71
C PRO A 45 57.58 -19.16 31.17
N ASN A 46 57.81 -20.24 30.44
CA ASN A 46 56.78 -21.06 29.77
C ASN A 46 56.06 -20.34 28.62
N THR A 47 56.76 -19.43 27.94
CA THR A 47 56.31 -18.87 26.67
C THR A 47 57.21 -19.27 25.52
N GLU A 48 56.64 -19.43 24.33
CA GLU A 48 57.35 -19.73 23.09
C GLU A 48 56.73 -18.90 21.96
N ILE A 49 57.55 -18.32 21.08
CA ILE A 49 57.06 -17.65 19.88
C ILE A 49 57.02 -18.68 18.75
N ARG A 50 55.85 -18.89 18.13
CA ARG A 50 55.68 -19.82 17.01
C ARG A 50 55.03 -19.09 15.83
N GLY A 51 55.79 -18.93 14.75
CA GLY A 51 55.39 -18.04 13.65
C GLY A 51 55.37 -16.60 14.13
N HIS A 52 54.19 -15.99 14.16
CA HIS A 52 53.96 -14.62 14.66
C HIS A 52 53.25 -14.58 16.02
N ASP A 53 52.86 -15.74 16.54
CA ASP A 53 52.01 -15.84 17.73
C ASP A 53 52.84 -16.12 18.98
N LEU A 54 52.44 -15.53 20.10
CA LEU A 54 53.02 -15.81 21.42
C LEU A 54 52.21 -16.90 22.13
N TRP A 55 52.84 -18.05 22.40
CA TRP A 55 52.21 -19.20 23.04
C TRP A 55 52.59 -19.31 24.51
N PHE A 56 51.63 -19.69 25.36
CA PHE A 56 51.82 -19.96 26.77
C PHE A 56 51.59 -21.46 27.03
N LEU A 57 52.63 -22.17 27.50
CA LEU A 57 52.71 -23.63 27.46
C LEU A 57 53.15 -24.24 28.80
N PRO A 58 52.26 -24.44 29.79
CA PRO A 58 50.87 -23.94 29.86
C PRO A 58 50.79 -22.54 30.51
N ALA A 59 49.61 -21.93 30.41
CA ALA A 59 49.29 -20.65 31.05
C ALA A 59 49.32 -20.76 32.59
N LYS A 60 49.80 -19.69 33.22
CA LYS A 60 49.86 -19.48 34.68
C LYS A 60 49.19 -18.16 35.02
N SER A 61 48.65 -18.04 36.23
CA SER A 61 47.98 -16.81 36.68
C SER A 61 48.90 -15.58 36.61
N THR A 62 50.22 -15.78 36.77
CA THR A 62 51.27 -14.75 36.65
C THR A 62 51.43 -14.18 35.23
N HIS A 63 50.90 -14.87 34.22
CA HIS A 63 50.90 -14.42 32.83
C HIS A 63 49.80 -13.39 32.54
N THR A 64 48.91 -13.08 33.49
CA THR A 64 47.89 -12.04 33.30
C THR A 64 48.51 -10.67 33.05
N GLY A 65 48.06 -9.96 32.01
CA GLY A 65 48.50 -8.60 31.70
C GLY A 65 48.43 -8.25 30.22
N VAL A 66 48.87 -7.04 29.90
CA VAL A 66 48.84 -6.51 28.53
C VAL A 66 50.13 -6.89 27.79
N TYR A 67 49.96 -7.49 26.62
CA TYR A 67 51.02 -7.87 25.70
C TYR A 67 50.89 -7.05 24.43
N VAL A 68 52.02 -6.54 23.96
CA VAL A 68 52.12 -5.73 22.76
C VAL A 68 52.88 -6.53 21.73
N CYS A 69 52.24 -6.78 20.59
CA CYS A 69 52.92 -7.24 19.40
C CYS A 69 53.44 -6.01 18.62
N GLU A 70 54.75 -5.94 18.41
CA GLU A 70 55.40 -4.93 17.58
C GLU A 70 55.81 -5.56 16.24
N ASN A 71 55.27 -5.01 15.15
CA ASN A 71 55.57 -5.41 13.78
C ASN A 71 56.25 -4.24 13.04
N GLY A 72 57.59 -4.15 13.11
CA GLY A 72 58.33 -3.04 12.48
C GLY A 72 57.87 -1.65 12.94
N GLU A 73 57.75 -0.69 12.02
CA GLU A 73 57.47 0.72 12.33
C GLU A 73 55.97 1.11 12.40
N GLU A 74 55.02 0.26 12.02
CA GLU A 74 53.65 0.74 11.71
C GLU A 74 52.48 0.16 12.52
N LEU A 75 52.59 -1.02 13.15
CA LEU A 75 51.45 -1.64 13.86
C LEU A 75 51.84 -2.19 15.24
N GLN A 76 51.15 -1.67 16.27
CA GLN A 76 51.16 -2.19 17.63
C GLN A 76 49.78 -2.74 17.98
N ASN A 77 49.68 -4.06 18.15
CA ASN A 77 48.47 -4.70 18.64
C ASN A 77 48.60 -4.93 20.14
N HIS A 78 47.64 -4.42 20.91
CA HIS A 78 47.59 -4.64 22.36
C HIS A 78 46.60 -5.77 22.66
N VAL A 79 47.05 -6.72 23.45
CA VAL A 79 46.25 -7.88 23.86
C VAL A 79 46.28 -7.99 25.37
N ASP A 80 45.14 -7.80 26.01
CA ASP A 80 44.95 -8.02 27.45
C ASP A 80 44.62 -9.49 27.71
N LEU A 81 45.59 -10.22 28.25
CA LEU A 81 45.43 -11.62 28.60
C LEU A 81 44.97 -11.74 30.06
N HIS A 82 43.80 -12.34 30.28
CA HIS A 82 43.30 -12.68 31.60
C HIS A 82 43.39 -14.19 31.84
N VAL A 83 44.22 -14.63 32.80
CA VAL A 83 44.37 -16.05 33.15
C VAL A 83 43.69 -16.34 34.48
N GLY A 84 42.48 -16.91 34.40
CA GLY A 84 41.68 -17.32 35.55
C GLY A 84 42.13 -18.66 36.16
N THR A 85 41.83 -18.86 37.45
CA THR A 85 42.06 -20.13 38.17
C THR A 85 40.84 -21.06 38.16
N GLY A 86 39.76 -20.66 37.49
CA GLY A 86 38.52 -21.43 37.38
C GLY A 86 38.64 -22.66 36.49
N PRO A 87 37.61 -23.52 36.45
CA PRO A 87 37.59 -24.74 35.64
C PRO A 87 37.42 -24.50 34.13
N CYS A 88 36.91 -23.34 33.72
CA CYS A 88 36.82 -22.92 32.32
C CYS A 88 37.22 -21.46 32.16
N PRO A 89 37.75 -21.07 31.00
CA PRO A 89 37.98 -19.68 30.69
C PRO A 89 36.66 -18.93 30.57
N ASP A 90 36.70 -17.62 30.80
CA ASP A 90 35.57 -16.73 30.57
C ASP A 90 35.18 -16.71 29.08
N VAL A 91 34.04 -16.08 28.78
CA VAL A 91 33.44 -16.11 27.45
C VAL A 91 34.30 -15.35 26.43
N ASP A 92 34.89 -16.08 25.49
CA ASP A 92 35.67 -15.53 24.38
C ASP A 92 34.82 -15.18 23.16
N ALA A 93 33.69 -15.87 22.98
CA ALA A 93 32.85 -15.74 21.79
C ALA A 93 31.37 -15.94 22.08
N HIS A 94 30.53 -15.40 21.20
CA HIS A 94 29.08 -15.53 21.28
C HIS A 94 28.55 -16.30 20.08
N SER A 95 27.62 -17.23 20.33
CA SER A 95 26.88 -17.95 19.32
C SER A 95 25.39 -17.64 19.48
N TYR A 96 24.72 -17.32 18.37
CA TYR A 96 23.30 -16.96 18.37
C TYR A 96 22.50 -18.06 17.70
N ALA A 97 21.49 -18.57 18.40
CA ALA A 97 20.61 -19.63 17.92
C ALA A 97 19.14 -19.21 18.00
N VAL A 98 18.32 -19.67 17.06
CA VAL A 98 16.88 -19.40 17.07
C VAL A 98 16.13 -20.54 17.74
N LEU A 99 15.20 -20.21 18.64
CA LEU A 99 14.36 -21.20 19.32
C LEU A 99 13.66 -22.14 18.32
N GLY A 100 13.73 -23.45 18.56
CA GLY A 100 13.10 -24.50 17.75
C GLY A 100 13.88 -24.92 16.50
N THR A 101 14.93 -24.18 16.11
CA THR A 101 15.78 -24.51 14.95
C THR A 101 16.94 -25.41 15.31
N SER A 102 17.55 -26.07 14.30
CA SER A 102 18.81 -26.79 14.47
C SER A 102 19.97 -25.80 14.47
N HIS A 103 20.85 -25.90 15.46
CA HIS A 103 22.03 -25.06 15.60
C HIS A 103 23.30 -25.89 15.80
N ALA A 104 24.45 -25.37 15.39
CA ALA A 104 25.73 -26.06 15.52
C ALA A 104 26.77 -25.14 16.18
N ILE A 105 27.39 -25.60 17.26
CA ILE A 105 28.50 -24.93 17.91
C ILE A 105 29.79 -25.62 17.47
N HIS A 106 30.69 -24.86 16.87
CA HIS A 106 31.93 -25.36 16.31
C HIS A 106 33.11 -25.03 17.22
N CYS A 107 33.97 -26.01 17.50
CA CYS A 107 35.23 -25.75 18.17
C CYS A 107 36.27 -25.25 17.14
N TYR A 108 36.34 -23.92 16.97
CA TYR A 108 37.29 -23.28 16.05
C TYR A 108 38.60 -22.94 16.75
N GLN A 109 39.56 -23.86 16.68
CA GLN A 109 40.95 -23.65 17.12
C GLN A 109 41.92 -24.21 16.07
N LYS A 110 42.02 -23.51 14.94
CA LYS A 110 42.82 -23.93 13.77
C LYS A 110 44.29 -24.14 14.12
N HIS A 111 44.88 -23.27 14.95
CA HIS A 111 46.28 -23.37 15.38
C HIS A 111 46.58 -24.70 16.07
N ILE A 112 45.66 -25.21 16.90
CA ILE A 112 45.84 -26.51 17.58
C ILE A 112 45.77 -27.66 16.59
N PHE A 113 44.79 -27.67 15.67
CA PHE A 113 44.69 -28.72 14.65
C PHE A 113 45.82 -28.70 13.62
N ASN A 114 46.51 -27.57 13.44
CA ASN A 114 47.72 -27.51 12.63
C ASN A 114 48.91 -28.16 13.33
N VAL A 115 48.99 -28.07 14.66
CA VAL A 115 50.04 -28.71 15.47
C VAL A 115 49.77 -30.21 15.60
N ASP A 116 48.53 -30.59 15.90
CA ASP A 116 48.08 -31.98 16.03
C ASP A 116 46.73 -32.17 15.32
N PRO A 117 46.74 -32.66 14.06
CA PRO A 117 45.51 -32.93 13.33
C PRO A 117 44.60 -33.99 14.00
N SER A 118 45.17 -34.82 14.87
CA SER A 118 44.48 -35.88 15.62
C SER A 118 44.02 -35.47 17.01
N ALA A 119 44.12 -34.19 17.37
CA ALA A 119 43.67 -33.65 18.65
C ALA A 119 42.22 -34.06 18.97
N GLN A 120 42.03 -34.56 20.20
CA GLN A 120 40.73 -35.04 20.68
C GLN A 120 39.93 -33.87 21.27
N VAL A 121 38.63 -33.82 20.96
CA VAL A 121 37.73 -32.79 21.48
C VAL A 121 36.88 -33.38 22.60
N THR A 122 36.76 -32.63 23.69
CA THR A 122 35.73 -32.85 24.71
C THR A 122 34.96 -31.56 24.93
N TRP A 123 33.71 -31.68 25.37
CA TRP A 123 32.85 -30.52 25.59
C TRP A 123 32.41 -30.43 27.04
N LEU A 124 32.34 -29.19 27.52
CA LEU A 124 31.74 -28.83 28.79
C LEU A 124 30.59 -27.86 28.53
N LYS A 125 29.51 -27.99 29.29
CA LYS A 125 28.44 -26.99 29.37
C LYS A 125 28.41 -26.45 30.79
N ASP A 126 28.53 -25.14 30.94
CA ASP A 126 28.59 -24.44 32.22
C ASP A 126 29.65 -25.08 33.16
N CYS A 127 30.79 -25.44 32.57
CA CYS A 127 31.91 -26.15 33.21
C CYS A 127 31.64 -27.57 33.71
N MET A 128 30.55 -28.20 33.26
CA MET A 128 30.25 -29.60 33.52
C MET A 128 30.44 -30.44 32.25
N PRO A 129 31.08 -31.61 32.32
CA PRO A 129 31.36 -32.42 31.14
C PRO A 129 30.06 -32.94 30.51
N ILE A 130 29.96 -32.86 29.18
CA ILE A 130 28.87 -33.43 28.41
C ILE A 130 29.39 -34.59 27.54
N GLN A 131 28.54 -35.58 27.28
CA GLN A 131 28.90 -36.72 26.44
C GLN A 131 28.87 -36.33 24.96
N HIS A 132 29.92 -35.64 24.51
CA HIS A 132 30.15 -35.30 23.10
C HIS A 132 31.64 -35.14 22.83
N SER A 133 32.12 -35.70 21.72
CA SER A 133 33.55 -35.70 21.39
C SER A 133 33.87 -35.28 19.94
N GLU A 134 32.86 -34.89 19.18
CA GLU A 134 33.07 -34.38 17.82
C GLU A 134 33.46 -32.90 17.84
N LYS A 135 34.09 -32.43 16.75
CA LYS A 135 34.48 -31.01 16.57
C LYS A 135 33.28 -30.05 16.51
N ILE A 136 32.09 -30.58 16.21
CA ILE A 136 30.84 -29.82 16.04
C ILE A 136 29.81 -30.38 17.00
N LEU A 137 29.32 -29.56 17.92
CA LEU A 137 28.19 -29.87 18.80
C LEU A 137 26.90 -29.43 18.11
N ARG A 138 26.09 -30.39 17.65
CA ARG A 138 24.80 -30.11 16.99
C ARG A 138 23.65 -30.22 17.99
N ILE A 139 22.85 -29.16 18.06
CA ILE A 139 21.62 -29.08 18.83
C ILE A 139 20.47 -29.09 17.81
N PRO A 140 19.77 -30.23 17.62
CA PRO A 140 18.82 -30.40 16.50
C PRO A 140 17.56 -29.54 16.64
N SER A 141 17.15 -29.23 17.87
CA SER A 141 16.06 -28.30 18.15
C SER A 141 16.38 -27.53 19.42
N VAL A 142 16.72 -26.26 19.25
CA VAL A 142 17.16 -25.39 20.35
C VAL A 142 16.00 -25.03 21.28
N THR A 143 16.22 -25.20 22.57
CA THR A 143 15.29 -24.87 23.66
C THR A 143 15.93 -23.92 24.66
N GLU A 144 15.16 -23.23 25.51
CA GLU A 144 15.73 -22.34 26.54
C GLU A 144 16.71 -23.04 27.49
N LYS A 145 16.58 -24.35 27.68
CA LYS A 145 17.49 -25.14 28.50
C LYS A 145 18.87 -25.25 27.88
N ASP A 146 19.01 -25.05 26.58
CA ASP A 146 20.29 -25.15 25.87
C ASP A 146 21.13 -23.88 26.04
N ARG A 147 20.54 -22.77 26.52
CA ARG A 147 21.29 -21.56 26.89
C ARG A 147 22.38 -21.90 27.91
N GLY A 148 23.56 -21.32 27.74
CA GLY A 148 24.70 -21.53 28.64
C GLY A 148 26.03 -21.29 27.96
N ASN A 149 27.10 -21.55 28.70
CA ASN A 149 28.48 -21.43 28.23
C ASN A 149 29.00 -22.80 27.81
N TYR A 150 29.37 -22.94 26.54
CA TYR A 150 29.93 -24.17 25.98
C TYR A 150 31.42 -24.01 25.81
N THR A 151 32.19 -24.79 26.57
CA THR A 151 33.65 -24.81 26.49
C THR A 151 34.08 -26.03 25.69
N CYS A 152 34.79 -25.82 24.58
CA CYS A 152 35.48 -26.92 23.93
C CYS A 152 36.89 -27.06 24.51
N LEU A 153 37.22 -28.27 24.94
CA LEU A 153 38.50 -28.64 25.52
C LEU A 153 39.20 -29.60 24.56
N LEU A 154 40.32 -29.14 24.02
CA LEU A 154 41.16 -29.92 23.12
C LEU A 154 42.28 -30.59 23.91
N HIS A 155 42.50 -31.87 23.65
CA HIS A 155 43.66 -32.63 24.11
C HIS A 155 44.55 -32.90 22.90
N PHE A 156 45.79 -32.42 22.94
CA PHE A 156 46.71 -32.51 21.82
C PHE A 156 48.13 -32.78 22.30
N THR A 157 48.95 -33.36 21.43
CA THR A 157 50.35 -33.63 21.73
C THR A 157 51.25 -32.68 20.93
N MET A 158 52.19 -32.01 21.59
CA MET A 158 53.17 -31.15 20.96
C MET A 158 54.57 -31.51 21.48
N ASN A 159 55.51 -31.78 20.57
CA ASN A 159 56.89 -32.17 20.91
C ASN A 159 56.98 -33.36 21.90
N GLY A 160 56.03 -34.30 21.83
CA GLY A 160 55.96 -35.47 22.71
C GLY A 160 55.38 -35.20 24.11
N GLN A 161 54.95 -33.98 24.42
CA GLN A 161 54.21 -33.64 25.64
C GLN A 161 52.73 -33.41 25.35
N ASN A 162 51.88 -33.80 26.29
CA ASN A 162 50.44 -33.62 26.19
C ASN A 162 50.02 -32.27 26.78
N TYR A 163 49.28 -31.52 26.00
CA TYR A 163 48.74 -30.23 26.37
C TYR A 163 47.22 -30.22 26.22
N THR A 164 46.60 -29.22 26.82
CA THR A 164 45.18 -28.97 26.66
C THR A 164 44.94 -27.51 26.32
N ALA A 165 43.97 -27.22 25.46
CA ALA A 165 43.54 -25.86 25.16
C ALA A 165 42.03 -25.76 25.34
N ALA A 166 41.54 -24.66 25.90
CA ALA A 166 40.13 -24.47 26.19
C ALA A 166 39.64 -23.15 25.58
N LYS A 167 38.42 -23.14 25.02
CA LYS A 167 37.76 -21.93 24.53
C LYS A 167 36.28 -21.96 24.87
N THR A 168 35.76 -20.87 25.45
CA THR A 168 34.36 -20.79 25.90
C THR A 168 33.52 -19.95 24.96
N ILE A 169 32.38 -20.52 24.53
CA ILE A 169 31.41 -19.89 23.63
C ILE A 169 30.07 -19.79 24.36
N GLN A 170 29.53 -18.59 24.54
CA GLN A 170 28.21 -18.39 25.12
C GLN A 170 27.12 -18.58 24.07
N LEU A 171 26.22 -19.55 24.27
CA LEU A 171 25.04 -19.72 23.44
C LEU A 171 23.92 -18.80 23.91
N ARG A 172 23.57 -17.84 23.06
CA ARG A 172 22.42 -16.95 23.22
C ARG A 172 21.28 -17.42 22.33
N ILE A 173 20.09 -17.47 22.90
CA ILE A 173 18.89 -17.86 22.18
C ILE A 173 18.11 -16.60 21.85
N ASP A 174 17.90 -16.40 20.55
CA ASP A 174 17.09 -15.31 20.03
C ASP A 174 15.66 -15.79 19.83
N HIS A 175 14.72 -14.96 20.26
CA HIS A 175 13.30 -15.20 20.02
C HIS A 175 12.99 -14.59 18.66
N THR A 176 12.77 -15.42 17.64
CA THR A 176 12.28 -14.88 16.38
C THR A 176 10.91 -14.27 16.63
N ASP A 177 10.83 -12.95 16.46
CA ASP A 177 9.64 -12.11 16.56
C ASP A 177 8.67 -12.38 15.38
N HIS A 178 8.39 -13.65 15.07
CA HIS A 178 7.41 -14.06 14.05
C HIS A 178 6.03 -13.44 14.36
N SER A 179 5.72 -13.20 15.63
CA SER A 179 4.50 -12.51 16.06
C SER A 179 4.40 -11.07 15.52
N ARG A 180 5.51 -10.33 15.47
CA ARG A 180 5.55 -8.94 14.97
C ARG A 180 5.42 -8.89 13.45
N PHE A 181 6.05 -9.84 12.75
CA PHE A 181 5.93 -9.92 11.29
C PHE A 181 4.51 -10.30 10.84
N HIS A 182 3.92 -11.34 11.45
CA HIS A 182 2.56 -11.77 11.11
C HIS A 182 1.50 -10.72 11.44
N SER A 183 1.64 -10.00 12.56
CA SER A 183 0.73 -8.92 12.91
C SER A 183 0.85 -7.70 11.99
N LEU A 184 2.06 -7.33 11.58
CA LEU A 184 2.29 -6.25 10.61
C LEU A 184 1.69 -6.58 9.23
N VAL A 185 1.92 -7.80 8.74
CA VAL A 185 1.34 -8.27 7.47
C VAL A 185 -0.18 -8.30 7.56
N GLY A 186 -0.75 -8.80 8.66
CA GLY A 186 -2.19 -8.80 8.89
C GLY A 186 -2.80 -7.40 8.85
N LEU A 187 -2.16 -6.41 9.50
CA LEU A 187 -2.62 -5.02 9.51
C LEU A 187 -2.59 -4.38 8.12
N CYS A 188 -1.53 -4.64 7.34
CA CYS A 188 -1.41 -4.16 5.96
C CYS A 188 -2.49 -4.73 5.03
N VAL A 189 -2.83 -6.01 5.18
CA VAL A 189 -3.91 -6.63 4.39
C VAL A 189 -5.27 -6.02 4.76
N LEU A 190 -5.53 -5.86 6.06
CA LEU A 190 -6.80 -5.31 6.56
C LEU A 190 -7.02 -3.86 6.11
N SER A 191 -5.97 -3.04 6.13
CA SER A 191 -6.05 -1.64 5.65
C SER A 191 -6.28 -1.57 4.14
N GLY A 192 -5.64 -2.43 3.35
CA GLY A 192 -5.84 -2.52 1.91
C GLY A 192 -7.29 -2.90 1.54
N LEU A 193 -7.88 -3.87 2.25
CA LEU A 193 -9.27 -4.28 2.04
C LEU A 193 -10.27 -3.15 2.33
N LEU A 194 -10.05 -2.37 3.40
CA LEU A 194 -10.89 -1.23 3.74
C LEU A 194 -10.79 -0.12 2.69
N ALA A 195 -9.58 0.21 2.22
CA ALA A 195 -9.38 1.21 1.18
C ALA A 195 -10.06 0.81 -0.15
N PHE A 196 -9.96 -0.46 -0.53
CA PHE A 196 -10.63 -0.99 -1.71
C PHE A 196 -12.16 -0.91 -1.58
N ALA A 197 -12.71 -1.26 -0.42
CA ALA A 197 -14.15 -1.13 -0.16
C ALA A 197 -14.62 0.33 -0.27
N VAL A 198 -13.87 1.30 0.26
CA VAL A 198 -14.19 2.73 0.12
C VAL A 198 -14.13 3.19 -1.33
N TRP A 199 -13.13 2.74 -2.09
CA TRP A 199 -13.00 3.05 -3.52
C TRP A 199 -14.17 2.51 -4.34
N LEU A 200 -14.62 1.27 -4.05
CA LEU A 200 -15.84 0.72 -4.63
C LEU A 200 -17.07 1.55 -4.24
N CYS A 201 -17.23 1.90 -2.96
CA CYS A 201 -18.36 2.72 -2.51
C CYS A 201 -18.41 4.10 -3.19
N TRP A 202 -17.26 4.72 -3.44
CA TRP A 202 -17.17 5.99 -4.16
C TRP A 202 -17.49 5.84 -5.64
N SER A 203 -16.94 4.81 -6.31
CA SER A 203 -17.14 4.60 -7.75
C SER A 203 -18.57 4.17 -8.09
N TYR A 204 -19.21 3.38 -7.24
CA TYR A 204 -20.58 2.89 -7.43
C TYR A 204 -21.66 3.73 -6.74
N ARG A 205 -21.32 4.91 -6.22
CA ARG A 205 -22.24 5.79 -5.46
C ARG A 205 -23.54 6.09 -6.22
N ILE A 206 -23.48 6.28 -7.54
CA ILE A 206 -24.65 6.61 -8.37
C ILE A 206 -25.52 5.36 -8.63
N ASP A 207 -24.89 4.22 -8.93
CA ASP A 207 -25.60 2.98 -9.23
C ASP A 207 -26.30 2.42 -7.97
N MET A 208 -25.67 2.51 -6.79
CA MET A 208 -26.29 2.17 -5.50
C MET A 208 -27.55 2.99 -5.22
N VAL A 209 -27.53 4.31 -5.47
CA VAL A 209 -28.70 5.18 -5.22
C VAL A 209 -29.84 4.87 -6.20
N LEU A 210 -29.52 4.60 -7.47
CA LEU A 210 -30.51 4.24 -8.48
C LEU A 210 -31.14 2.86 -8.19
N VAL A 211 -30.35 1.89 -7.75
CA VAL A 211 -30.83 0.54 -7.35
C VAL A 211 -31.62 0.60 -6.05
N PHE A 212 -31.18 1.36 -5.05
CA PHE A 212 -31.94 1.57 -3.82
C PHE A 212 -33.31 2.19 -4.09
N ARG A 213 -33.38 3.20 -4.99
CA ARG A 213 -34.66 3.77 -5.45
C ARG A 213 -35.53 2.78 -6.20
N SER A 214 -34.96 1.84 -6.95
CA SER A 214 -35.75 0.79 -7.62
C SER A 214 -36.23 -0.30 -6.68
N LEU A 215 -35.52 -0.54 -5.56
CA LEU A 215 -35.86 -1.53 -4.53
C LEU A 215 -36.84 -0.98 -3.47
N CYS A 216 -36.97 0.34 -3.35
CA CYS A 216 -37.94 0.99 -2.45
C CYS A 216 -39.12 1.68 -3.17
N PRO A 217 -40.02 0.96 -3.89
CA PRO A 217 -41.35 1.48 -4.21
C PRO A 217 -42.30 1.57 -3.01
N LEU A 218 -41.87 1.12 -1.82
CA LEU A 218 -42.72 0.91 -0.64
C LEU A 218 -42.96 2.15 0.24
N VAL A 219 -42.25 3.26 0.00
CA VAL A 219 -42.28 4.43 0.91
C VAL A 219 -43.06 5.62 0.36
N ASP A 220 -43.41 5.66 -0.92
CA ASP A 220 -44.24 6.75 -1.47
C ASP A 220 -45.50 6.20 -2.16
N LYS A 221 -46.50 5.87 -1.33
CA LYS A 221 -47.90 5.75 -1.75
C LYS A 221 -48.63 7.05 -1.42
N GLN A 222 -48.09 8.22 -1.78
CA GLN A 222 -48.96 9.36 -1.99
C GLN A 222 -49.64 9.16 -3.34
N GLN A 223 -50.92 8.78 -3.32
CA GLN A 223 -51.76 8.69 -4.52
C GLN A 223 -52.00 10.10 -5.06
N ASP A 224 -51.00 10.65 -5.73
CA ASP A 224 -51.03 11.95 -6.39
C ASP A 224 -51.77 11.77 -7.73
N ASP A 225 -52.77 12.62 -8.00
CA ASP A 225 -53.58 12.66 -9.24
C ASP A 225 -52.78 13.13 -10.50
N LYS A 226 -51.46 12.95 -10.46
CA LYS A 226 -50.51 13.35 -11.51
C LYS A 226 -50.35 12.23 -12.53
N SER A 227 -50.79 12.46 -13.75
CA SER A 227 -50.82 11.46 -14.82
C SER A 227 -49.46 11.20 -15.47
N TYR A 228 -48.55 12.19 -15.45
CA TYR A 228 -47.26 12.15 -16.16
C TYR A 228 -46.07 12.36 -15.23
N ASP A 229 -44.96 11.72 -15.56
CA ASP A 229 -43.71 11.88 -14.82
C ASP A 229 -42.99 13.17 -15.23
N ALA A 230 -42.99 13.50 -16.53
CA ALA A 230 -42.41 14.73 -17.04
C ALA A 230 -43.18 15.35 -18.22
N TYR A 231 -43.24 16.68 -18.27
CA TYR A 231 -43.65 17.44 -19.46
C TYR A 231 -42.42 17.78 -20.29
N VAL A 232 -42.44 17.53 -21.60
CA VAL A 232 -41.32 17.85 -22.50
C VAL A 232 -41.67 19.09 -23.34
N SER A 233 -40.90 20.15 -23.13
CA SER A 233 -40.95 21.38 -23.92
C SER A 233 -39.77 21.43 -24.88
N TYR A 234 -40.05 21.59 -26.16
CA TYR A 234 -39.04 21.79 -27.21
C TYR A 234 -39.49 22.91 -28.15
N PRO A 235 -38.56 23.63 -28.80
CA PRO A 235 -38.87 24.72 -29.72
C PRO A 235 -39.64 24.21 -30.93
N GLY A 236 -40.82 24.81 -31.19
CA GLY A 236 -41.74 24.42 -32.26
C GLY A 236 -41.61 25.29 -33.51
N ASP A 237 -41.49 24.61 -34.65
CA ASP A 237 -41.69 25.03 -36.05
C ASP A 237 -40.96 26.30 -36.55
N GLY A 238 -39.67 26.15 -36.80
CA GLY A 238 -38.97 26.84 -37.91
C GLY A 238 -38.69 25.81 -39.00
N GLN A 239 -38.72 26.21 -40.28
CA GLN A 239 -38.75 25.33 -41.47
C GLN A 239 -37.64 24.27 -41.62
N ASN A 240 -36.64 24.22 -40.74
CA ASN A 240 -35.64 23.15 -40.70
C ASN A 240 -35.94 22.23 -39.51
N VAL A 241 -36.00 20.91 -39.75
CA VAL A 241 -36.13 19.88 -38.70
C VAL A 241 -34.98 20.06 -37.70
N SER A 242 -35.26 20.71 -36.57
CA SER A 242 -34.26 20.98 -35.55
C SER A 242 -33.78 19.66 -34.94
N LYS A 243 -32.49 19.57 -34.62
CA LYS A 243 -31.92 18.39 -33.95
C LYS A 243 -32.61 18.14 -32.61
N ALA A 244 -33.05 19.22 -31.97
CA ALA A 244 -33.88 19.18 -30.78
C ALA A 244 -35.25 18.51 -30.97
N ARG A 245 -35.93 18.73 -32.10
CA ARG A 245 -37.23 18.10 -32.38
C ARG A 245 -37.07 16.59 -32.56
N THR A 246 -36.07 16.15 -33.32
CA THR A 246 -35.79 14.72 -33.50
C THR A 246 -35.41 14.05 -32.18
N PHE A 247 -34.58 14.71 -31.37
CA PHE A 247 -34.23 14.22 -30.05
C PHE A 247 -35.45 14.11 -29.11
N ALA A 248 -36.29 15.15 -29.04
CA ALA A 248 -37.44 15.18 -28.13
C ALA A 248 -38.56 14.19 -28.53
N LEU A 249 -38.76 13.94 -29.83
CA LEU A 249 -39.84 13.08 -30.32
C LEU A 249 -39.46 11.61 -30.48
N HIS A 250 -38.19 11.29 -30.75
CA HIS A 250 -37.76 9.92 -31.02
C HIS A 250 -36.76 9.41 -29.96
N VAL A 251 -35.63 10.09 -29.79
CA VAL A 251 -34.55 9.61 -28.91
C VAL A 251 -34.96 9.61 -27.43
N LEU A 252 -35.64 10.67 -26.98
CA LEU A 252 -36.03 10.84 -25.59
C LEU A 252 -37.10 9.82 -25.15
N PRO A 253 -38.19 9.59 -25.92
CA PRO A 253 -39.18 8.55 -25.60
C PRO A 253 -38.61 7.13 -25.66
N ASP A 254 -37.79 6.83 -26.67
CA ASP A 254 -37.19 5.50 -26.85
C ASP A 254 -36.39 5.07 -25.60
N VAL A 255 -35.67 6.00 -24.98
CA VAL A 255 -34.88 5.68 -23.78
C VAL A 255 -35.69 5.80 -22.49
N LEU A 256 -36.44 6.88 -22.28
CA LEU A 256 -37.12 7.09 -21.01
C LEU A 256 -38.40 6.25 -20.87
N GLU A 257 -39.20 6.12 -21.92
CA GLU A 257 -40.44 5.34 -21.89
C GLU A 257 -40.16 3.85 -22.11
N ALA A 258 -39.41 3.49 -23.17
CA ALA A 258 -39.20 2.08 -23.51
C ALA A 258 -38.17 1.37 -22.61
N HIS A 259 -37.05 2.01 -22.24
CA HIS A 259 -36.03 1.39 -21.38
C HIS A 259 -36.22 1.63 -19.88
N TYR A 260 -36.74 2.79 -19.47
CA TYR A 260 -36.85 3.16 -18.05
C TYR A 260 -38.29 3.21 -17.51
N GLY A 261 -39.31 3.10 -18.37
CA GLY A 261 -40.72 3.00 -17.97
C GLY A 261 -41.36 4.30 -17.48
N TYR A 262 -40.78 5.47 -17.81
CA TYR A 262 -41.38 6.77 -17.54
C TYR A 262 -42.59 7.05 -18.44
N ARG A 263 -43.49 7.94 -18.01
CA ARG A 263 -44.55 8.51 -18.86
C ARG A 263 -44.30 9.98 -19.14
N LEU A 264 -44.01 10.32 -20.39
CA LEU A 264 -43.77 11.70 -20.81
C LEU A 264 -45.03 12.27 -21.46
N PHE A 265 -45.30 13.56 -21.23
CA PHE A 265 -46.25 14.32 -22.04
C PHE A 265 -45.49 15.17 -23.03
N ILE A 266 -45.70 14.94 -24.33
CA ILE A 266 -45.02 15.62 -25.41
C ILE A 266 -46.05 16.34 -26.26
N ARG A 267 -45.97 17.68 -26.30
CA ARG A 267 -46.97 18.52 -26.96
C ARG A 267 -47.25 18.13 -28.43
N GLY A 268 -46.22 17.72 -29.19
CA GLY A 268 -46.39 17.33 -30.60
C GLY A 268 -46.96 15.93 -30.83
N ARG A 269 -47.10 15.12 -29.78
CA ARG A 269 -47.60 13.73 -29.84
C ARG A 269 -48.93 13.56 -29.12
N ASP A 270 -49.05 14.17 -27.94
CA ASP A 270 -50.10 13.84 -26.96
C ASP A 270 -51.18 14.93 -26.81
N ALA A 271 -51.01 16.10 -27.44
CA ALA A 271 -52.00 17.17 -27.39
C ALA A 271 -53.15 16.92 -28.38
N GLN A 272 -54.40 17.06 -27.91
CA GLN A 272 -55.60 16.93 -28.74
C GLN A 272 -55.82 18.20 -29.59
N LEU A 273 -56.26 18.02 -30.84
CA LEU A 273 -56.50 19.13 -31.78
C LEU A 273 -57.78 19.90 -31.40
N GLY A 274 -57.69 21.22 -31.19
CA GLY A 274 -58.84 22.12 -31.06
C GLY A 274 -59.02 22.86 -29.71
N GLU A 275 -58.24 22.56 -28.68
CA GLU A 275 -58.29 23.31 -27.40
C GLU A 275 -57.37 24.55 -27.39
N ALA A 276 -57.75 25.56 -26.61
CA ALA A 276 -56.94 26.76 -26.41
C ALA A 276 -55.57 26.41 -25.79
N VAL A 277 -54.51 26.69 -26.53
CA VAL A 277 -53.11 26.29 -26.25
C VAL A 277 -52.66 26.61 -24.81
N PHE A 278 -53.13 27.70 -24.22
CA PHE A 278 -52.70 28.14 -22.89
C PHE A 278 -53.30 27.28 -21.76
N ASP A 279 -54.62 27.06 -21.77
CA ASP A 279 -55.32 26.30 -20.73
C ASP A 279 -54.89 24.84 -20.70
N VAL A 280 -54.56 24.27 -21.86
CA VAL A 280 -54.06 22.89 -21.96
C VAL A 280 -52.68 22.75 -21.34
N VAL A 281 -51.79 23.71 -21.58
CA VAL A 281 -50.41 23.67 -21.06
C VAL A 281 -50.41 23.81 -19.54
N THR A 282 -51.14 24.76 -18.96
CA THR A 282 -51.19 24.95 -17.50
C THR A 282 -51.87 23.78 -16.79
N LYS A 283 -52.99 23.27 -17.31
CA LYS A 283 -53.68 22.08 -16.77
C LYS A 283 -52.80 20.83 -16.85
N THR A 284 -52.04 20.66 -17.93
CA THR A 284 -51.19 19.48 -18.11
C THR A 284 -49.91 19.56 -17.26
N LEU A 285 -49.31 20.75 -17.12
CA LEU A 285 -48.14 20.95 -16.26
C LEU A 285 -48.46 20.63 -14.78
N ARG A 286 -49.67 20.96 -14.30
CA ARG A 286 -50.11 20.56 -12.95
C ARG A 286 -50.22 19.05 -12.74
N LYS A 287 -50.40 18.28 -13.82
CA LYS A 287 -50.44 16.81 -13.81
C LYS A 287 -49.06 16.16 -13.97
N CYS A 288 -47.99 16.95 -14.10
CA CYS A 288 -46.61 16.48 -14.27
C CYS A 288 -45.82 16.61 -12.95
N ARG A 289 -44.71 15.88 -12.83
CA ARG A 289 -43.80 15.96 -11.66
C ARG A 289 -42.49 16.70 -11.97
N SER A 290 -42.06 16.66 -13.23
CA SER A 290 -40.94 17.44 -13.74
C SER A 290 -41.25 18.10 -15.09
N LEU A 291 -40.44 19.09 -15.44
CA LEU A 291 -40.47 19.79 -16.72
C LEU A 291 -39.08 19.63 -17.37
N ILE A 292 -39.03 19.04 -18.56
CA ILE A 292 -37.82 18.93 -19.37
C ILE A 292 -37.86 19.99 -20.46
N ILE A 293 -36.86 20.85 -20.51
CA ILE A 293 -36.70 21.89 -21.52
C ILE A 293 -35.55 21.47 -22.43
N VAL A 294 -35.84 21.21 -23.70
CA VAL A 294 -34.85 20.84 -24.72
C VAL A 294 -34.48 22.09 -25.52
N LEU A 295 -33.19 22.42 -25.53
CA LEU A 295 -32.60 23.56 -26.22
C LEU A 295 -31.71 23.07 -27.36
N ASP A 296 -31.76 23.74 -28.52
CA ASP A 296 -30.86 23.47 -29.66
C ASP A 296 -29.87 24.62 -29.81
N GLU A 297 -28.59 24.30 -29.96
CA GLU A 297 -27.55 25.24 -30.39
C GLU A 297 -27.36 25.12 -31.91
N SER A 298 -28.23 25.78 -32.68
CA SER A 298 -27.91 26.01 -34.09
C SER A 298 -27.08 27.29 -34.21
N PRO A 299 -25.80 27.22 -34.65
CA PRO A 299 -25.07 28.42 -35.02
C PRO A 299 -25.72 29.06 -36.26
N MET A 300 -25.85 30.39 -36.24
CA MET A 300 -26.32 31.17 -37.39
C MET A 300 -25.39 30.89 -38.58
N ALA A 301 -25.90 30.28 -39.64
CA ALA A 301 -25.33 30.53 -40.96
C ALA A 301 -25.84 31.91 -41.37
N GLU A 302 -24.90 32.84 -41.55
CA GLU A 302 -25.14 34.13 -42.20
C GLU A 302 -25.93 33.89 -43.50
N LEU A 303 -27.15 34.41 -43.61
CA LEU A 303 -27.77 34.96 -44.83
C LEU A 303 -29.24 35.39 -44.57
N GLU A 304 -29.49 36.65 -44.93
CA GLU A 304 -30.77 37.32 -45.26
C GLU A 304 -31.75 37.73 -44.12
N PRO A 305 -32.20 39.01 -44.09
CA PRO A 305 -32.95 39.61 -42.99
C PRO A 305 -34.47 39.51 -43.18
N LEU A 306 -35.02 38.29 -43.27
CA LEU A 306 -36.47 38.07 -43.37
C LEU A 306 -36.92 36.78 -42.64
N ASP A 307 -36.64 36.68 -41.34
CA ASP A 307 -37.47 35.98 -40.32
C ASP A 307 -36.73 35.83 -38.97
N LEU A 308 -36.07 36.91 -38.53
CA LEU A 308 -35.25 36.99 -37.32
C LEU A 308 -36.05 36.98 -35.99
N GLY A 309 -37.24 36.39 -35.98
CA GLY A 309 -38.14 36.33 -34.81
C GLY A 309 -38.61 34.92 -34.43
N GLY A 310 -38.61 33.94 -35.34
CA GLY A 310 -39.34 32.67 -35.12
C GLY A 310 -38.90 31.87 -33.89
N TRP A 311 -37.58 31.72 -33.68
CA TRP A 311 -37.04 30.89 -32.59
C TRP A 311 -37.17 31.54 -31.21
N LYS A 312 -36.90 32.85 -31.12
CA LYS A 312 -36.97 33.63 -29.87
C LYS A 312 -38.43 33.73 -29.38
N VAL A 313 -39.37 33.81 -30.31
CA VAL A 313 -40.81 33.96 -30.04
C VAL A 313 -41.47 32.65 -29.60
N GLY A 314 -41.00 31.47 -30.04
CA GLY A 314 -41.65 30.20 -29.72
C GLY A 314 -41.69 29.84 -28.22
N PHE A 315 -40.59 30.11 -27.51
CA PHE A 315 -40.49 29.88 -26.06
C PHE A 315 -41.20 30.99 -25.27
N GLU A 316 -40.99 32.26 -25.65
CA GLU A 316 -41.61 33.44 -25.00
C GLU A 316 -43.14 33.47 -25.13
N ARG A 317 -43.73 32.78 -26.10
CA ARG A 317 -45.19 32.71 -26.30
C ARG A 317 -45.92 31.81 -25.30
N SER A 318 -45.20 30.99 -24.53
CA SER A 318 -45.79 30.00 -23.63
C SER A 318 -45.90 30.51 -22.20
N VAL A 319 -46.85 31.42 -21.93
CA VAL A 319 -47.13 31.99 -20.60
C VAL A 319 -47.31 30.91 -19.52
N GLY A 320 -47.87 29.75 -19.88
CA GLY A 320 -48.08 28.64 -18.95
C GLY A 320 -46.79 27.94 -18.49
N ILE A 321 -45.70 28.03 -19.27
CA ILE A 321 -44.38 27.56 -18.85
C ILE A 321 -43.82 28.50 -17.79
N TYR A 322 -43.89 29.81 -18.02
CA TYR A 322 -43.45 30.81 -17.03
C TYR A 322 -44.25 30.72 -15.73
N GLU A 323 -45.57 30.54 -15.80
CA GLU A 323 -46.41 30.32 -14.61
C GLU A 323 -45.98 29.06 -13.84
N ALA A 324 -45.70 27.96 -14.54
CA ALA A 324 -45.25 26.72 -13.92
C ALA A 324 -43.84 26.81 -13.29
N LEU A 325 -42.96 27.64 -13.85
CA LEU A 325 -41.65 27.97 -13.26
C LEU A 325 -41.79 28.83 -11.99
N VAL A 326 -42.77 29.74 -11.97
CA VAL A 326 -43.01 30.67 -10.86
C VAL A 326 -43.78 30.02 -9.70
N CYS A 327 -44.71 29.08 -9.98
CA CYS A 327 -45.52 28.39 -8.97
C CYS A 327 -44.79 27.26 -8.19
N SER A 328 -43.46 27.14 -8.33
CA SER A 328 -42.54 26.46 -7.40
C SER A 328 -42.90 25.05 -6.91
N GLY A 329 -43.42 24.18 -7.79
CA GLY A 329 -43.68 22.77 -7.47
C GLY A 329 -43.04 21.73 -8.41
N LEU A 330 -42.56 22.14 -9.59
CA LEU A 330 -42.01 21.23 -10.61
C LEU A 330 -40.49 21.24 -10.59
N ARG A 331 -39.87 20.07 -10.69
CA ARG A 331 -38.42 19.97 -10.92
C ARG A 331 -38.12 20.25 -12.39
N VAL A 332 -37.26 21.23 -12.66
CA VAL A 332 -36.95 21.64 -14.04
C VAL A 332 -35.58 21.13 -14.44
N ILE A 333 -35.54 20.46 -15.59
CA ILE A 333 -34.36 19.83 -16.17
C ILE A 333 -34.12 20.47 -17.53
N ILE A 334 -32.91 20.98 -17.75
CA ILE A 334 -32.54 21.64 -19.00
C ILE A 334 -31.61 20.72 -19.77
N VAL A 335 -31.95 20.42 -21.02
CA VAL A 335 -31.14 19.58 -21.92
C VAL A 335 -30.70 20.44 -23.09
N GLN A 336 -29.40 20.65 -23.23
CA GLN A 336 -28.79 21.44 -24.30
C GLN A 336 -28.21 20.52 -25.37
N ILE A 337 -28.64 20.67 -26.62
CA ILE A 337 -28.22 19.84 -27.75
C ILE A 337 -27.24 20.65 -28.59
N GLY A 338 -26.05 20.10 -28.84
CA GLY A 338 -25.07 20.70 -29.72
C GLY A 338 -23.65 20.75 -29.15
N LYS A 339 -22.84 21.63 -29.72
CA LYS A 339 -21.46 21.87 -29.29
C LYS A 339 -21.46 23.00 -28.27
N GLY A 340 -21.60 22.62 -27.00
CA GLY A 340 -21.69 23.51 -25.84
C GLY A 340 -20.97 24.84 -26.03
N GLY A 341 -21.73 25.82 -26.52
CA GLY A 341 -21.41 27.23 -26.52
C GLY A 341 -21.81 27.81 -25.16
N GLY A 342 -21.02 28.77 -24.69
CA GLY A 342 -21.21 29.38 -23.37
C GLY A 342 -22.58 30.04 -23.20
N GLU A 343 -22.81 30.51 -21.97
CA GLU A 343 -23.99 31.19 -21.38
C GLU A 343 -24.61 32.33 -22.24
N GLU A 344 -24.03 32.65 -23.39
CA GLU A 344 -24.38 33.75 -24.30
C GLU A 344 -25.53 33.44 -25.28
N VAL A 345 -25.87 32.17 -25.52
CA VAL A 345 -26.92 31.78 -26.50
C VAL A 345 -28.35 31.82 -25.92
N LEU A 346 -28.49 31.93 -24.60
CA LEU A 346 -29.79 31.95 -23.91
C LEU A 346 -30.36 33.39 -23.79
N PRO A 347 -31.69 33.59 -23.92
CA PRO A 347 -32.32 34.87 -23.63
C PRO A 347 -32.18 35.26 -22.15
N PRO A 348 -32.20 36.56 -21.79
CA PRO A 348 -31.89 37.06 -20.44
C PRO A 348 -32.73 36.42 -19.32
N SER A 349 -34.00 36.13 -19.60
CA SER A 349 -34.93 35.48 -18.65
C SER A 349 -34.56 34.04 -18.32
N LEU A 350 -33.98 33.31 -19.28
CA LEU A 350 -33.51 31.93 -19.08
C LEU A 350 -32.09 31.87 -18.49
N ARG A 351 -31.24 32.89 -18.69
CA ARG A 351 -29.89 32.92 -18.09
C ARG A 351 -29.91 32.93 -16.57
N LEU A 352 -30.78 33.75 -15.98
CA LEU A 352 -30.99 33.78 -14.53
C LEU A 352 -31.51 32.44 -14.01
N PHE A 353 -32.35 31.78 -14.81
CA PHE A 353 -32.98 30.52 -14.48
C PHE A 353 -32.02 29.31 -14.57
N THR A 354 -31.16 29.27 -15.59
CA THR A 354 -30.13 28.22 -15.77
C THR A 354 -29.08 28.22 -14.67
N ARG A 355 -28.85 29.33 -13.96
CA ARG A 355 -27.86 29.39 -12.85
C ARG A 355 -28.25 28.51 -11.65
N ASN A 356 -29.55 28.34 -11.42
CA ASN A 356 -30.07 27.60 -10.26
C ASN A 356 -30.48 26.16 -10.61
N HIS A 357 -30.38 25.76 -11.88
CA HIS A 357 -30.84 24.46 -12.37
C HIS A 357 -29.71 23.73 -13.08
N LYS A 358 -29.67 22.40 -12.95
CA LYS A 358 -28.66 21.58 -13.61
C LYS A 358 -28.93 21.51 -15.12
N VAL A 359 -27.97 21.97 -15.90
CA VAL A 359 -27.98 21.88 -17.36
C VAL A 359 -27.24 20.62 -17.80
N LEU A 360 -27.92 19.75 -18.54
CA LEU A 360 -27.38 18.51 -19.09
C LEU A 360 -27.04 18.72 -20.57
N LEU A 361 -25.77 18.56 -20.91
CA LEU A 361 -25.28 18.71 -22.28
C LEU A 361 -25.36 17.38 -23.05
N TRP A 362 -26.10 17.40 -24.16
CA TRP A 362 -26.13 16.34 -25.16
C TRP A 362 -25.20 16.69 -26.33
N LYS A 363 -23.98 16.13 -26.29
CA LYS A 363 -22.96 16.36 -27.33
C LYS A 363 -23.30 15.58 -28.60
N THR A 364 -23.46 16.29 -29.71
CA THR A 364 -23.58 15.69 -31.06
C THR A 364 -22.25 15.87 -31.80
N ASP A 365 -21.59 14.77 -32.18
CA ASP A 365 -20.36 14.85 -32.98
C ASP A 365 -20.64 15.29 -34.43
N ILE A 366 -19.66 15.94 -35.06
CA ILE A 366 -19.78 16.63 -36.36
C ILE A 366 -19.84 15.64 -37.53
N HIS A 367 -19.31 14.43 -37.35
CA HIS A 367 -19.48 13.36 -38.31
C HIS A 367 -20.75 12.59 -37.98
N ASN A 368 -21.56 12.34 -39.01
CA ASN A 368 -22.86 11.64 -39.02
C ASN A 368 -22.80 10.18 -38.52
N ASN A 369 -22.15 9.94 -37.40
CA ASN A 369 -22.20 8.68 -36.70
C ASN A 369 -22.59 9.00 -35.26
N ILE A 370 -23.79 8.60 -34.88
CA ILE A 370 -24.28 8.59 -33.51
C ILE A 370 -23.39 7.58 -32.77
N GLN A 371 -22.14 7.95 -32.46
CA GLN A 371 -21.25 7.08 -31.71
C GLN A 371 -21.66 7.14 -30.24
N THR A 372 -22.48 6.13 -29.94
CA THR A 372 -23.02 5.63 -28.68
C THR A 372 -21.97 5.30 -27.61
N ASN A 373 -20.98 6.15 -27.35
CA ASN A 373 -20.03 5.96 -26.24
C ASN A 373 -20.12 7.01 -25.13
N GLN A 374 -21.17 7.86 -25.15
CA GLN A 374 -21.60 8.69 -24.00
C GLN A 374 -23.02 8.37 -23.50
N CYS A 375 -23.68 7.35 -24.08
CA CYS A 375 -25.06 6.92 -23.73
C CYS A 375 -25.23 6.30 -22.33
N GLY A 376 -24.18 6.17 -21.51
CA GLY A 376 -24.34 5.76 -20.11
C GLY A 376 -24.52 6.95 -19.18
N ARG A 377 -23.59 7.92 -19.27
CA ARG A 377 -23.46 8.97 -18.26
C ARG A 377 -24.56 10.02 -18.35
N PHE A 378 -24.87 10.52 -19.56
CA PHE A 378 -25.94 11.50 -19.76
C PHE A 378 -27.29 10.96 -19.25
N TRP A 379 -27.64 9.73 -19.61
CA TRP A 379 -28.90 9.11 -19.19
C TRP A 379 -28.94 8.76 -17.70
N LYS A 380 -27.80 8.37 -17.09
CA LYS A 380 -27.69 8.20 -15.64
C LYS A 380 -27.88 9.53 -14.90
N GLU A 381 -27.29 10.62 -15.40
CA GLU A 381 -27.45 11.97 -14.84
C GLU A 381 -28.87 12.49 -15.03
N LEU A 382 -29.48 12.31 -16.21
CA LEU A 382 -30.87 12.66 -16.48
C LEU A 382 -31.83 11.89 -15.57
N ARG A 383 -31.62 10.58 -15.41
CA ARG A 383 -32.43 9.72 -14.53
C ARG A 383 -32.28 10.08 -13.06
N TYR A 384 -31.11 10.54 -12.63
CA TYR A 384 -30.88 11.00 -11.26
C TYR A 384 -31.71 12.25 -10.92
N GLU A 385 -31.90 13.16 -11.89
CA GLU A 385 -32.73 14.36 -11.74
C GLU A 385 -34.23 14.09 -11.90
N MET A 386 -34.60 13.06 -12.67
CA MET A 386 -35.98 12.66 -12.88
C MET A 386 -36.65 12.14 -11.59
N PRO A 387 -37.99 12.26 -11.48
CA PRO A 387 -38.72 11.66 -10.37
C PRO A 387 -38.61 10.12 -10.39
N THR A 388 -38.99 9.47 -9.28
CA THR A 388 -39.08 8.01 -9.22
C THR A 388 -40.25 7.51 -10.07
N VAL A 389 -40.01 6.51 -10.91
CA VAL A 389 -41.06 5.88 -11.73
C VAL A 389 -42.08 5.22 -10.82
N ILE A 390 -43.36 5.61 -10.94
CA ILE A 390 -44.45 4.96 -10.24
C ILE A 390 -44.96 3.82 -11.12
N LYS A 391 -44.61 2.57 -10.75
CA LYS A 391 -45.20 1.39 -11.38
C LYS A 391 -46.68 1.31 -11.00
N ARG A 392 -47.56 1.63 -11.95
CA ARG A 392 -49.00 1.38 -11.82
C ARG A 392 -49.27 -0.05 -12.25
N ASN A 393 -49.94 -0.82 -11.40
CA ASN A 393 -50.37 -2.17 -11.77
C ASN A 393 -51.30 -2.09 -12.98
N THR A 394 -50.87 -2.60 -14.13
CA THR A 394 -51.73 -2.86 -15.28
C THR A 394 -52.50 -4.15 -15.01
N TYR A 395 -53.59 -4.03 -14.26
CA TYR A 395 -54.73 -4.93 -14.36
C TYR A 395 -55.95 -4.06 -14.62
N ALA A 396 -56.32 -3.96 -15.89
CA ALA A 396 -57.64 -3.58 -16.35
C ALA A 396 -57.99 -4.53 -17.49
#